data_AF-A0A3P3XUV6-F1
#
_entry.id   AF-A0A3P3XUV6-F1
#
_cell.length_a   1.000
_cell.length_b   1.000
_cell.length_c   1.000
_cell.angle_alpha   90.00
_cell.angle_beta   90.00
_cell.angle_gamma   90.00
#
_symmetry.space_group_name_H-M   'P 1'
#
loop_
_entity.id
_entity.type
_entity.pdbx_description
1 polymer ?
#
loop_
_entity_poly.entity_id
_entity_poly.type
_entity_poly.pdbx_seq_one_letter_code
_entity_poly.pdbx_strand_id
1 'polypeptide(L)'
;MKERNIHEDCVDQMIRLFAERIYRKGETQIPVDTEGRIRVDDLEMGPSVQNEVSARLATVDESNLHKLADPDGFRNDFLRAHGFEVPGVDYEQEVLSFE
;
A
#
# COMPACT_ATOMS: atom_id res chain seq x y z
N MET A 1 5.66 -6.58 -2.69
CA MET A 1 4.21 -6.88 -2.77
C MET A 1 3.67 -6.75 -4.20
N LYS A 2 3.99 -5.67 -4.94
CA LYS A 2 3.58 -5.48 -6.35
C LYS A 2 3.93 -6.65 -7.27
N GLU A 3 5.17 -7.15 -7.23
CA GLU A 3 5.61 -8.34 -7.98
C GLU A 3 4.78 -9.61 -7.71
N ARG A 4 4.08 -9.65 -6.58
CA ARG A 4 3.26 -10.77 -6.14
C ARG A 4 1.75 -10.51 -6.32
N ASN A 5 1.37 -9.37 -6.89
CA ASN A 5 -0.03 -8.94 -7.09
C ASN A 5 -0.86 -8.91 -5.79
N ILE A 6 -0.24 -8.52 -4.67
CA ILE A 6 -0.91 -8.38 -3.37
C ILE A 6 -0.68 -7.00 -2.74
N HIS A 7 -0.21 -6.04 -3.53
CA HIS A 7 -0.07 -4.66 -3.07
C HIS A 7 -1.45 -3.99 -3.06
N GLU A 8 -1.69 -3.20 -2.03
CA GLU A 8 -2.94 -2.49 -1.80
C GLU A 8 -2.61 -1.04 -1.44
N ASP A 9 -3.38 -0.11 -1.96
CA ASP A 9 -3.40 1.27 -1.47
C ASP A 9 -4.36 1.43 -0.27
N CYS A 10 -4.54 2.67 0.20
CA CYS A 10 -5.44 2.94 1.33
C CYS A 10 -6.89 2.55 1.04
N VAL A 11 -7.37 2.77 -0.19
CA VAL A 11 -8.76 2.47 -0.56
C VAL A 11 -8.95 0.97 -0.67
N ASP A 12 -8.02 0.26 -1.30
CA ASP A 12 -8.03 -1.20 -1.39
C ASP A 12 -8.06 -1.86 -0.01
N GLN A 13 -7.23 -1.39 0.93
CA GLN A 13 -7.23 -1.90 2.30
C GLN A 13 -8.57 -1.65 3.01
N MET A 14 -9.18 -0.48 2.82
CA MET A 14 -10.48 -0.19 3.42
C MET A 14 -11.59 -1.04 2.81
N ILE A 15 -11.57 -1.23 1.49
CA ILE A 15 -12.53 -2.12 0.79
C ILE A 15 -12.40 -3.54 1.35
N ARG A 16 -11.19 -4.07 1.46
CA ARG A 16 -10.95 -5.41 2.02
C ARG A 16 -11.35 -5.52 3.48
N LEU A 17 -11.02 -4.52 4.30
CA LEU A 17 -11.44 -4.47 5.71
C LEU A 17 -12.97 -4.61 5.83
N PHE A 18 -13.72 -3.82 5.07
CA PHE A 18 -15.18 -3.85 5.16
C PHE A 18 -15.77 -5.13 4.55
N ALA A 19 -15.35 -5.52 3.35
CA ALA A 19 -15.91 -6.64 2.63
C ALA A 19 -15.53 -8.00 3.26
N GLU A 20 -14.30 -8.13 3.74
CA GLU A 20 -13.73 -9.42 4.17
C GLU A 20 -13.42 -9.52 5.65
N ARG A 21 -13.64 -8.48 6.46
CA ARG A 21 -13.47 -8.59 7.93
C ARG A 21 -14.75 -8.19 8.65
N ILE A 22 -15.26 -6.98 8.41
CA ILE A 22 -16.38 -6.40 9.18
C ILE A 22 -17.74 -6.93 8.72
N TYR A 23 -18.02 -6.93 7.41
CA TYR A 23 -19.34 -7.25 6.83
C TYR A 23 -19.32 -8.52 5.98
N ARG A 24 -18.59 -9.55 6.43
CA ARG A 24 -18.54 -10.83 5.71
C ARG A 24 -19.93 -11.47 5.62
N LYS A 25 -20.34 -11.78 4.39
CA LYS A 25 -21.64 -12.39 4.11
C LYS A 25 -21.73 -13.78 4.74
N GLY A 26 -22.74 -13.98 5.59
CA GLY A 26 -23.03 -15.29 6.19
C GLY A 26 -22.20 -15.64 7.42
N GLU A 27 -21.34 -14.73 7.89
CA GLU A 27 -20.57 -14.89 9.12
C GLU A 27 -20.94 -13.81 10.13
N THR A 28 -21.08 -14.18 11.40
CA THR A 28 -21.41 -13.23 12.49
C THR A 28 -20.19 -12.81 13.31
N GLN A 29 -19.07 -13.52 13.16
CA GLN A 29 -17.84 -13.25 13.89
C GLN A 29 -16.87 -12.45 13.03
N ILE A 30 -16.25 -11.44 13.63
CA ILE A 30 -15.16 -10.67 13.01
C ILE A 30 -13.85 -11.38 13.33
N PRO A 31 -13.02 -11.70 12.32
CA PRO A 31 -11.76 -12.40 12.56
C PRO A 31 -10.77 -11.43 13.20
N VAL A 32 -10.18 -11.86 14.32
CA VAL A 32 -9.23 -11.10 15.12
C VAL A 32 -8.05 -11.98 15.53
N ASP A 33 -6.93 -11.36 15.86
CA ASP A 33 -5.78 -12.04 16.47
C ASP A 33 -6.03 -12.36 17.95
N THR A 34 -5.03 -12.96 18.62
CA THR A 34 -5.09 -13.33 20.04
C THR A 34 -5.26 -12.15 20.99
N GLU A 35 -5.00 -10.93 20.53
CA GLU A 35 -5.18 -9.69 21.29
C GLU A 35 -6.49 -8.97 20.93
N GLY A 36 -7.32 -9.56 20.07
CA GLY A 36 -8.60 -9.00 19.67
C GLY A 36 -8.50 -7.91 18.59
N ARG A 37 -7.39 -7.83 17.85
CA ARG A 37 -7.20 -6.85 16.76
C ARG A 37 -7.59 -7.45 15.41
N ILE A 38 -8.29 -6.68 14.58
CA ILE A 38 -8.44 -7.03 13.16
C ILE A 38 -7.09 -6.79 12.47
N ARG A 39 -6.61 -7.79 11.74
CA ARG A 39 -5.35 -7.73 10.99
C ARG A 39 -5.64 -7.58 9.51
N VAL A 40 -5.28 -6.41 8.99
CA VAL A 40 -5.26 -6.10 7.55
C VAL A 40 -3.83 -5.98 7.02
N ASP A 41 -2.85 -5.99 7.92
CA ASP A 41 -1.42 -6.14 7.62
C ASP A 41 -1.02 -7.59 7.32
N ASP A 42 -1.98 -8.52 7.27
CA ASP A 42 -1.77 -9.95 7.09
C ASP A 42 -1.06 -10.30 5.77
N LEU A 43 -1.33 -9.56 4.69
CA LEU A 43 -0.62 -9.71 3.41
C LEU A 43 0.84 -9.22 3.50
N GLU A 44 1.08 -8.11 4.21
CA GLU A 44 2.41 -7.52 4.39
C GLU A 44 3.28 -8.37 5.31
N MET A 45 2.70 -8.86 6.40
CA MET A 45 3.39 -9.63 7.44
C MET A 45 3.61 -11.10 7.09
N GLY A 46 3.15 -11.54 5.91
CA GLY A 46 3.35 -12.91 5.42
C GLY A 46 4.84 -13.26 5.29
N PRO A 47 5.27 -14.49 5.66
CA PRO A 47 6.69 -14.88 5.65
C PRO A 47 7.39 -14.66 4.31
N SER A 48 6.66 -14.87 3.21
CA SER A 48 7.24 -14.73 1.88
C SER A 48 7.50 -13.26 1.50
N VAL A 49 6.71 -12.31 2.01
CA VAL A 49 6.97 -10.87 1.84
C VAL A 49 8.11 -10.45 2.75
N GLN A 50 8.04 -10.77 4.04
CA GLN A 50 9.03 -10.34 5.03
C GLN A 50 10.44 -10.89 4.76
N ASN A 51 10.55 -12.14 4.30
CA ASN A 51 11.84 -12.72 3.91
C ASN A 51 12.44 -12.00 2.70
N GLU A 52 11.62 -11.67 1.69
CA GLU A 52 12.06 -10.96 0.50
C GLU A 52 12.50 -9.53 0.84
N VAL A 53 11.73 -8.81 1.66
CA VAL A 53 12.07 -7.48 2.14
C VAL A 53 13.38 -7.50 2.91
N SER A 54 13.56 -8.47 3.82
CA SER A 54 14.79 -8.63 4.60
C SER A 54 16.00 -8.89 3.72
N ALA A 55 15.87 -9.76 2.71
CA ALA A 55 16.94 -10.09 1.77
C ALA A 55 17.35 -8.87 0.92
N ARG A 56 16.37 -8.10 0.44
CA ARG A 56 16.63 -6.86 -0.32
C ARG A 56 17.29 -5.80 0.53
N LEU A 57 16.79 -5.55 1.75
CA LEU A 57 17.37 -4.56 2.66
C LEU A 57 18.81 -4.90 3.05
N ALA A 58 19.17 -6.17 3.13
CA ALA A 58 20.55 -6.58 3.43
C ALA A 58 21.54 -6.30 2.28
N THR A 59 21.06 -6.05 1.06
CA THR A 59 21.89 -5.95 -0.15
C THR A 59 21.72 -4.64 -0.92
N VAL A 60 20.75 -3.81 -0.53
CA VAL A 60 20.45 -2.56 -1.21
C VAL A 60 21.54 -1.52 -0.99
N ASP A 61 21.88 -0.81 -2.07
CA ASP A 61 22.79 0.33 -2.09
C ASP A 61 22.34 1.37 -3.13
N GLU A 62 23.04 2.49 -3.23
CA GLU A 62 22.73 3.58 -4.16
C GLU A 62 22.70 3.13 -5.63
N SER A 63 23.56 2.19 -6.02
CA SER A 63 23.70 1.73 -7.40
C SER A 63 22.59 0.77 -7.84
N ASN A 64 21.91 0.13 -6.87
CA ASN A 64 20.92 -0.92 -7.12
C ASN A 64 19.51 -0.60 -6.59
N LEU A 65 19.31 0.55 -5.96
CA LEU A 65 18.04 0.94 -5.32
C LEU A 65 16.81 0.74 -6.21
N HIS A 66 16.82 1.28 -7.43
CA HIS A 66 15.68 1.16 -8.38
C HIS A 66 15.44 -0.26 -8.90
N LYS A 67 16.37 -1.20 -8.66
CA LYS A 67 16.20 -2.61 -9.03
C LYS A 67 15.59 -3.42 -7.90
N LEU A 68 15.92 -3.08 -6.66
CA LEU A 68 15.51 -3.86 -5.48
C LEU A 68 14.28 -3.25 -4.79
N ALA A 69 14.11 -1.93 -4.85
CA ALA A 69 12.99 -1.22 -4.26
C ALA A 69 12.17 -0.48 -5.33
N ASP A 70 11.07 0.13 -4.89
CA ASP A 70 10.17 0.91 -5.74
C ASP A 70 10.14 2.39 -5.28
N PRO A 71 11.26 3.14 -5.43
CA PRO A 71 11.31 4.55 -5.05
C PRO A 71 10.37 5.41 -5.93
N ASP A 72 10.14 5.02 -7.18
CA ASP A 72 9.25 5.74 -8.10
C ASP A 72 7.78 5.60 -7.67
N GLY A 73 7.36 4.40 -7.28
CA GLY A 73 6.05 4.16 -6.68
C GLY A 73 5.87 4.93 -5.38
N PHE A 74 6.87 4.87 -4.48
CA PHE A 74 6.84 5.65 -3.24
C PHE A 74 6.71 7.16 -3.48
N ARG A 75 7.49 7.70 -4.43
CA ARG A 75 7.43 9.12 -4.80
C ARG A 75 6.06 9.48 -5.37
N ASN A 76 5.50 8.63 -6.23
CA ASN A 76 4.17 8.85 -6.81
C ASN A 76 3.09 8.86 -5.73
N ASP A 77 3.10 7.88 -4.82
CA ASP A 77 2.12 7.80 -3.73
C ASP A 77 2.25 9.01 -2.79
N PHE A 78 3.47 9.43 -2.48
CA PHE A 78 3.74 10.64 -1.70
C PHE A 78 3.19 11.90 -2.37
N LEU A 79 3.45 12.08 -3.67
CA LEU A 79 3.01 13.24 -4.43
C LEU A 79 1.49 13.28 -4.57
N ARG A 80 0.86 12.14 -4.85
CA ARG A 80 -0.60 12.01 -4.95
C ARG A 80 -1.32 12.35 -3.66
N ALA A 81 -0.75 11.95 -2.52
CA ALA A 81 -1.29 12.34 -1.21
C ALA A 81 -1.34 13.87 -1.02
N HIS A 82 -0.53 14.62 -1.77
CA HIS A 82 -0.48 16.09 -1.77
C HIS A 82 -1.11 16.73 -3.01
N GLY A 83 -1.83 15.96 -3.84
CA GLY A 83 -2.50 16.47 -5.04
C GLY A 83 -1.60 16.62 -6.27
N PHE A 84 -0.39 16.06 -6.27
CA PHE A 84 0.55 16.07 -7.38
C PHE A 84 0.60 14.72 -8.11
N GLU A 85 0.99 14.73 -9.40
CA GLU A 85 1.05 13.53 -10.26
C GLU A 85 -0.26 12.69 -10.30
N VAL A 86 -1.40 13.38 -10.13
CA VAL A 86 -2.73 12.81 -10.24
C VAL A 86 -3.10 12.68 -11.73
N PRO A 87 -3.42 11.46 -12.21
CA PRO A 87 -3.79 11.26 -13.61
C PRO A 87 -5.00 12.12 -14.00
N GLY A 88 -4.89 12.83 -15.14
CA GLY A 88 -5.95 13.67 -15.67
C GLY A 88 -5.97 15.11 -15.16
N VAL A 89 -5.06 15.50 -14.27
CA VAL A 89 -4.85 16.89 -13.87
C VAL A 89 -3.85 17.57 -14.80
N ASP A 90 -4.20 18.74 -15.33
CA ASP A 90 -3.28 19.60 -16.08
C ASP A 90 -2.47 20.45 -15.10
N TYR A 91 -1.21 20.08 -14.88
CA TYR A 91 -0.31 20.79 -13.97
C TYR A 91 0.33 22.05 -14.58
N GLU A 92 0.17 22.28 -15.88
CA GLU A 92 0.59 23.54 -16.53
C GLU A 92 -0.51 24.60 -16.48
N GLN A 93 -1.74 24.22 -16.14
CA GLN A 93 -2.84 25.15 -15.96
C GLN A 93 -2.65 25.99 -14.69
N GLU A 94 -2.76 27.31 -14.82
CA GLU A 94 -2.68 28.23 -13.69
C GLU A 94 -3.82 27.99 -12.69
N VAL A 95 -3.45 27.84 -11.42
CA VAL A 95 -4.41 27.78 -10.31
C VAL A 95 -4.72 29.20 -9.86
N LEU A 96 -5.91 29.67 -10.20
CA LEU A 96 -6.34 31.07 -9.96
C LEU A 96 -6.70 31.38 -8.50
N SER A 97 -7.04 30.36 -7.70
CA SER A 97 -7.34 30.49 -6.25
C SER A 97 -7.04 29.18 -5.52
N PHE A 98 -6.56 29.30 -4.28
CA PHE A 98 -6.45 28.20 -3.30
C PHE A 98 -7.39 28.38 -2.10
N GLU A 99 -8.17 29.47 -2.10
CA GLU A 99 -9.22 29.79 -1.14
C GLU A 99 -10.58 29.29 -1.60
#